data_AF-A0A934QYV6-F1
#
_entry.id   AF-A0A934QYV6-F1
#
_cell.length_a   1.000
_cell.length_b   1.000
_cell.length_c   1.000
_cell.angle_alpha   90.00
_cell.angle_beta   90.00
_cell.angle_gamma   90.00
#
_symmetry.space_group_name_H-M   'P 1'
#
loop_
_entity.id
_entity.type
_entity.pdbx_description
1 polymer ?
#
loop_
_entity_poly.entity_id
_entity_poly.type
_entity_poly.pdbx_seq_one_letter_code
_entity_poly.pdbx_strand_id
1 'polypeptide(L)'
;MAASTNLTPEQRSLRARIAGHTSWATTTDRGAKGRASAEARLRRFEQQIDPGGQLPADERRQRAESAMRAHMLRLAAKSAATRAARSKAG
;
A
#
# COMPACT_ATOMS: atom_id res chain seq x y z
N MET A 1 -24.34 -20.71 16.70
CA MET A 1 -24.01 -21.09 15.32
C MET A 1 -23.17 -19.99 14.70
N ALA A 2 -21.90 -20.27 14.39
CA ALA A 2 -20.97 -19.30 13.83
C ALA A 2 -21.36 -18.94 12.38
N ALA A 3 -21.51 -17.65 12.09
CA ALA A 3 -21.91 -17.17 10.77
C ALA A 3 -20.84 -17.48 9.72
N SER A 4 -21.29 -17.98 8.57
CA SER A 4 -20.53 -18.51 7.45
C SER A 4 -19.43 -17.56 6.95
N THR A 5 -18.18 -17.94 7.15
CA THR A 5 -16.98 -17.20 6.70
C THR A 5 -16.69 -17.31 5.19
N ASN A 6 -17.66 -17.70 4.35
CA ASN A 6 -17.40 -18.06 2.95
C ASN A 6 -18.19 -17.21 1.96
N LEU A 7 -17.79 -15.94 1.82
CA LEU A 7 -18.17 -15.15 0.64
C LEU A 7 -17.48 -15.73 -0.61
N THR A 8 -18.16 -15.72 -1.77
CA THR A 8 -17.49 -16.00 -3.05
C THR A 8 -16.51 -14.86 -3.40
N PRO A 9 -15.54 -15.07 -4.31
CA PRO A 9 -14.65 -13.99 -4.76
C PRO A 9 -15.40 -12.76 -5.28
N GLU A 10 -16.49 -12.96 -6.01
CA GLU A 10 -17.35 -11.90 -6.57
C GLU A 10 -18.07 -11.12 -5.47
N GLN A 11 -18.65 -11.82 -4.49
CA GLN A 11 -19.32 -11.20 -3.34
C GLN A 11 -18.34 -10.40 -2.48
N ARG A 12 -17.11 -10.90 -2.27
CA ARG A 12 -16.05 -10.12 -1.60
C ARG A 12 -15.70 -8.85 -2.37
N SER A 13 -15.57 -8.95 -3.69
CA SER A 13 -15.27 -7.80 -4.56
C SER A 13 -16.37 -6.75 -4.48
N LEU A 14 -17.64 -7.17 -4.58
CA LEU A 14 -18.80 -6.28 -4.45
C LEU A 14 -18.81 -5.59 -3.07
N ARG A 15 -18.62 -6.33 -1.98
CA ARG A 15 -18.58 -5.77 -0.62
C ARG A 15 -17.45 -4.75 -0.46
N ALA A 16 -16.27 -5.03 -1.01
CA ALA A 16 -15.12 -4.12 -0.96
C ALA A 16 -15.41 -2.81 -1.73
N ARG A 17 -16.06 -2.90 -2.89
CA ARG A 17 -16.47 -1.72 -3.68
C ARG A 17 -17.47 -0.85 -2.92
N ILE A 18 -18.50 -1.46 -2.33
CA ILE A 18 -19.48 -0.74 -1.49
C ILE A 18 -18.77 -0.01 -0.36
N ALA A 19 -17.95 -0.72 0.42
CA ALA A 19 -17.20 -0.13 1.52
C ALA A 19 -16.30 1.04 1.07
N GLY A 20 -15.64 0.91 -0.09
CA GLY A 20 -14.83 1.97 -0.69
C GLY A 20 -15.65 3.23 -0.98
N HIS A 21 -16.77 3.10 -1.71
CA HIS A 21 -17.63 4.23 -2.04
C HIS A 21 -18.25 4.87 -0.80
N THR A 22 -18.74 4.07 0.16
CA THR A 22 -19.28 4.56 1.44
C THR A 22 -18.21 5.34 2.21
N SER A 23 -16.98 4.84 2.29
CA SER A 23 -15.88 5.52 2.98
C SER A 23 -15.50 6.85 2.33
N TRP A 24 -15.59 6.95 1.01
CA TRP A 24 -15.30 8.19 0.27
C TRP A 24 -16.46 9.18 0.30
N ALA A 25 -17.71 8.72 0.44
CA ALA A 25 -18.88 9.59 0.56
C ALA A 25 -18.84 10.46 1.83
N THR A 26 -18.24 9.98 2.91
CA THR A 26 -18.12 10.69 4.20
C THR A 26 -16.80 11.44 4.37
N THR A 27 -15.91 11.41 3.38
CA THR A 27 -14.59 12.06 3.46
C THR A 27 -14.67 13.50 2.93
N THR A 28 -14.58 14.49 3.84
CA THR A 28 -14.60 15.92 3.51
C THR A 28 -13.28 16.42 2.90
N ASP A 29 -12.13 16.04 3.46
CA ASP A 29 -10.81 16.33 2.88
C ASP A 29 -10.19 15.05 2.30
N ARG A 30 -10.30 14.90 0.99
CA ARG A 30 -9.73 13.75 0.26
C ARG A 30 -8.19 13.74 0.29
N GLY A 31 -7.57 14.91 0.33
CA GLY A 31 -6.12 15.07 0.36
C GLY A 31 -5.53 14.66 1.72
N ALA A 32 -6.15 15.05 2.83
CA ALA A 32 -5.69 14.69 4.18
C ALA A 32 -5.67 13.18 4.41
N LYS A 33 -6.70 12.46 3.97
CA LYS A 33 -6.79 10.99 4.10
C LYS A 33 -5.65 10.27 3.39
N GLY A 34 -5.23 10.79 2.23
CA GLY A 34 -4.09 10.28 1.47
C GLY A 34 -2.74 10.63 2.10
N ARG A 35 -2.57 11.88 2.55
CA ARG A 35 -1.32 12.38 3.13
C ARG A 35 -0.90 11.64 4.40
N ALA A 36 -1.81 11.47 5.36
CA ALA A 36 -1.51 10.75 6.61
C ALA A 36 -1.06 9.30 6.35
N SER A 37 -1.68 8.63 5.37
CA SER A 37 -1.29 7.28 4.98
C SER A 37 0.07 7.25 4.28
N ALA A 38 0.39 8.26 3.47
CA ALA A 38 1.67 8.38 2.79
C ALA A 38 2.81 8.64 3.80
N GLU A 39 2.60 9.52 4.77
CA GLU A 39 3.55 9.84 5.85
C GLU A 39 3.84 8.62 6.72
N ALA A 40 2.80 7.90 7.16
CA ALA A 40 2.98 6.68 7.95
C ALA A 40 3.81 5.62 7.20
N ARG A 41 3.60 5.49 5.88
CA ARG A 41 4.38 4.57 5.04
C ARG A 41 5.83 5.01 4.93
N LEU A 42 6.08 6.31 4.74
CA LEU A 42 7.42 6.87 4.59
C LEU A 42 8.25 6.72 5.87
N ARG A 43 7.64 6.94 7.05
CA ARG A 43 8.30 6.82 8.36
C ARG A 43 9.01 5.48 8.58
N ARG A 44 8.43 4.39 8.08
CA ARG A 44 9.07 3.06 8.16
C ARG A 44 10.38 3.01 7.37
N PHE A 45 10.45 3.67 6.22
CA PHE A 45 11.66 3.73 5.42
C PHE A 45 12.68 4.69 6.03
N GLU A 46 12.25 5.79 6.65
CA GLU A 46 13.16 6.69 7.39
C GLU A 46 13.88 5.93 8.52
N GLN A 47 13.17 5.11 9.29
CA GLN A 47 13.77 4.27 10.35
C GLN A 47 14.71 3.20 9.80
N GLN A 48 14.45 2.68 8.59
CA GLN A 48 15.34 1.69 7.97
C GLN A 48 16.61 2.33 7.40
N ILE A 49 16.51 3.54 6.87
CA ILE A 49 17.62 4.30 6.32
C ILE A 49 18.52 4.86 7.42
N ASP A 50 17.93 5.32 8.51
CA ASP A 50 18.65 5.95 9.60
C ASP A 50 18.11 5.50 10.96
N PRO A 51 18.44 4.26 11.39
CA PRO A 51 18.03 3.75 12.70
C PRO A 51 18.63 4.58 13.86
N GLY A 52 19.78 5.21 13.63
CA GLY A 52 20.53 5.98 14.64
C GLY A 52 20.19 7.47 14.68
N GLY A 53 19.37 7.97 13.75
CA GLY A 53 19.01 9.39 13.68
C GLY A 53 20.18 10.32 13.37
N GLN A 54 21.21 9.83 12.66
CA GLN A 54 22.45 10.57 12.41
C GLN A 54 22.36 11.47 11.18
N LEU A 55 21.41 11.23 10.28
CA LEU A 55 21.26 12.00 9.05
C LEU A 55 20.40 13.25 9.27
N PRO A 56 20.71 14.36 8.56
CA PRO A 56 19.82 15.51 8.46
C PRO A 56 18.41 15.09 8.03
N ALA A 57 17.38 15.76 8.55
CA ALA A 57 16.00 15.37 8.33
C ALA A 57 15.61 15.33 6.84
N ASP A 58 16.04 16.32 6.07
CA ASP A 58 15.74 16.40 4.63
C ASP A 58 16.43 15.29 3.84
N GLU A 59 17.69 14.99 4.18
CA GLU A 59 18.46 13.94 3.52
C GLU A 59 17.89 12.55 3.85
N ARG A 60 17.56 12.31 5.12
CA ARG A 60 16.87 11.10 5.56
C ARG A 60 15.55 10.91 4.83
N ARG A 61 14.76 11.98 4.67
CA ARG A 61 13.49 11.94 3.95
C ARG A 61 13.68 11.63 2.47
N GLN A 62 14.62 12.29 1.80
CA GLN A 62 14.90 12.06 0.38
C GLN A 62 15.39 10.63 0.12
N ARG A 63 16.25 10.09 0.99
CA ARG A 63 16.70 8.69 0.95
C ARG A 63 15.55 7.72 1.21
N ALA A 64 14.68 8.01 2.18
CA ALA A 64 13.50 7.20 2.47
C ALA A 64 12.50 7.15 1.30
N GLU A 65 12.28 8.28 0.61
CA GLU A 65 11.43 8.33 -0.58
C GLU A 65 11.97 7.45 -1.70
N SER A 66 13.27 7.54 -1.97
CA SER A 66 13.96 6.69 -2.95
C SER A 66 13.88 5.21 -2.59
N ALA A 67 14.08 4.86 -1.30
CA ALA A 67 13.93 3.50 -0.81
C ALA A 67 12.49 2.97 -0.95
N MET A 68 11.50 3.79 -0.64
CA MET A 68 10.09 3.46 -0.83
C MET A 68 9.76 3.19 -2.30
N ARG A 69 10.21 4.07 -3.22
CA ARG A 69 9.99 3.89 -4.66
C ARG A 69 10.63 2.60 -5.16
N ALA A 70 11.89 2.34 -4.77
CA ALA A 70 12.58 1.10 -5.13
C ALA A 70 11.86 -0.15 -4.61
N HIS A 71 11.33 -0.11 -3.38
CA HIS A 71 10.55 -1.21 -2.82
C HIS A 71 9.29 -1.50 -3.64
N MET A 72 8.54 -0.47 -4.01
CA MET A 72 7.32 -0.61 -4.82
C MET A 72 7.62 -1.16 -6.21
N LEU A 73 8.70 -0.69 -6.84
CA LEU A 73 9.15 -1.19 -8.15
C LEU A 73 9.51 -2.68 -8.09
N ARG A 74 10.20 -3.13 -7.04
CA ARG A 74 10.50 -4.56 -6.84
C ARG A 74 9.22 -5.39 -6.68
N LEU A 75 8.24 -4.89 -5.93
CA LEU A 75 6.96 -5.56 -5.77
C LEU A 75 6.20 -5.68 -7.10
N ALA A 76 6.19 -4.60 -7.89
CA ALA A 76 5.59 -4.58 -9.22
C ALA A 76 6.28 -5.56 -10.17
N ALA A 77 7.61 -5.58 -10.22
CA ALA A 77 8.38 -6.51 -11.03
C ALA A 77 8.09 -7.98 -10.66
N LYS A 78 8.08 -8.31 -9.37
CA LYS A 78 7.71 -9.65 -8.88
C LYS A 78 6.28 -10.02 -9.27
N SER A 79 5.35 -9.08 -9.13
CA SER A 79 3.94 -9.29 -9.49
C SER A 79 3.77 -9.55 -10.99
N ALA A 80 4.48 -8.79 -11.84
CA ALA A 80 4.48 -8.97 -13.29
C ALA A 80 5.05 -10.34 -13.68
N ALA A 81 6.18 -10.74 -13.08
CA ALA A 81 6.78 -12.04 -13.32
C ALA A 81 5.82 -13.19 -12.97
N THR A 82 5.13 -13.13 -11.82
CA THR A 82 4.14 -14.13 -11.43
C THR A 82 2.96 -14.22 -12.40
N ARG A 83 2.45 -13.08 -12.89
CA ARG A 83 1.37 -13.07 -13.88
C ARG A 83 1.82 -13.68 -15.21
N ALA A 84 3.01 -13.33 -15.69
CA ALA A 84 3.58 -13.88 -16.92
C ALA A 84 3.83 -15.39 -16.83
N ALA A 85 4.22 -15.90 -15.66
CA ALA A 85 4.36 -17.34 -15.45
C ALA A 85 3.00 -18.06 -15.52
N ARG A 86 1.95 -17.49 -14.95
CA ARG A 86 0.59 -18.07 -14.99
C ARG A 86 0.00 -18.09 -16.40
N SER A 87 0.21 -17.04 -17.19
CA SER A 87 -0.27 -17.02 -18.58
C SER A 87 0.47 -17.98 -19.51
N LYS A 88 1.65 -18.46 -19.12
CA LYS A 88 2.40 -19.49 -19.86
C LYS A 88 2.02 -20.92 -19.43
N ALA A 89 1.33 -21.07 -18.30
CA ALA A 89 1.01 -22.37 -17.69
C ALA A 89 -0.46 -22.77 -17.88
N GLY A 90 -1.29 -21.91 -18.48
CA GLY A 90 -2.66 -22.22 -18.91
C GLY A 90 -2.77 -22.03 -20.41
#